data_AF-A0A4R3UQE2-F1
#
_entry.id   AF-A0A4R3UQE2-F1
#
_cell.length_a   1.000
_cell.length_b   1.000
_cell.length_c   1.000
_cell.angle_alpha   90.00
_cell.angle_beta   90.00
_cell.angle_gamma   90.00
#
_symmetry.space_group_name_H-M   'P 1'
#
loop_
_entity.id
_entity.type
_entity.pdbx_description
1 polymer ?
#
loop_
_entity_poly.entity_id
_entity_poly.type
_entity_poly.pdbx_seq_one_letter_code
_entity_poly.pdbx_strand_id
1 'polypeptide(L)'
;MSDVISLPPDIEEKLYAHGALGREAMEAGDIAAAEAHFLDAWACIPDPKLGHDHAASMAVALTGFYRDAGRIDQAGKWLAIAREAYGPDPDPDTEFLAATVHFAAGEEDEAFDIFDALYRQYRKRPFQEEDPRYLDFYLVRAARRKSRPVA
;
A
#
# COMPACT_ATOMS: atom_id res chain seq x y z
N MET A 1 3.67 23.91 4.86
CA MET A 1 4.38 22.64 5.09
C MET A 1 4.01 22.26 6.51
N SER A 2 3.16 21.26 6.70
CA SER A 2 2.76 20.84 8.05
C SER A 2 4.01 20.36 8.78
N ASP A 3 4.20 20.83 10.01
CA ASP A 3 5.29 20.37 10.87
C ASP A 3 5.03 18.90 11.21
N VAL A 4 5.74 18.01 10.52
CA VAL A 4 5.76 16.59 10.84
C VAL A 4 6.27 16.41 12.26
N ILE A 5 5.56 15.61 13.04
CA ILE A 5 5.96 15.27 14.39
C ILE A 5 6.87 14.03 14.35
N SER A 6 8.16 14.20 14.64
CA SER A 6 9.06 13.07 14.86
C SER A 6 8.65 12.26 16.09
N LEU A 7 8.84 10.94 16.04
CA LEU A 7 8.60 10.08 17.20
C LEU A 7 9.67 10.30 18.29
N PRO A 8 9.31 10.18 19.58
CA PRO A 8 10.30 10.04 20.65
C PRO A 8 11.21 8.82 20.39
N PRO A 9 12.52 8.88 20.70
CA PRO A 9 13.46 7.81 20.36
C PRO A 9 13.08 6.43 20.92
N ASP A 10 12.51 6.37 22.12
CA ASP A 10 12.09 5.11 22.75
C ASP A 10 10.86 4.51 22.08
N ILE A 11 9.99 5.35 21.49
CA ILE A 11 8.83 4.91 20.72
C ILE A 11 9.27 4.46 19.32
N GLU A 12 10.20 5.19 18.71
CA GLU A 12 10.79 4.80 17.42
C GLU A 12 11.51 3.46 17.52
N GLU A 13 12.31 3.23 18.57
CA GLU A 13 12.97 1.96 18.84
C GLU A 13 11.96 0.80 18.96
N LYS A 14 10.88 0.99 19.73
CA LYS A 14 9.81 -0.01 19.87
C LYS A 14 9.11 -0.29 18.54
N LEU A 15 8.79 0.75 17.77
CA LEU A 15 8.17 0.62 16.46
C LEU A 15 9.04 -0.24 15.53
N TYR A 16 10.35 0.01 15.49
CA TYR A 16 11.26 -0.80 14.68
C TYR A 16 11.42 -2.22 15.20
N ALA A 17 11.45 -2.42 16.52
CA ALA A 17 11.52 -3.76 17.11
C ALA A 17 10.30 -4.61 16.73
N HIS A 18 9.09 -4.05 16.87
CA HIS A 18 7.86 -4.70 16.42
C HIS A 18 7.86 -4.94 14.90
N GLY A 19 8.28 -3.97 14.10
CA GLY A 19 8.39 -4.14 12.65
C GLY A 19 9.37 -5.24 12.23
N ALA A 20 10.49 -5.41 12.95
CA ALA A 20 11.45 -6.49 12.72
C ALA A 20 10.85 -7.85 13.05
N LEU A 21 10.23 -8.00 14.23
CA LEU A 21 9.54 -9.23 14.63
C LEU A 21 8.42 -9.61 13.66
N GLY A 22 7.68 -8.63 13.14
CA GLY A 22 6.65 -8.87 12.13
C GLY A 22 7.22 -9.45 10.82
N ARG A 23 8.38 -8.96 10.37
CA ARG A 23 9.08 -9.51 9.19
C ARG A 23 9.64 -10.91 9.44
N GLU A 24 10.23 -11.15 10.60
CA GLU A 24 10.71 -12.49 10.98
C GLU A 24 9.56 -13.50 11.02
N ALA A 25 8.41 -13.12 11.57
CA ALA A 25 7.21 -13.96 11.57
C ALA A 25 6.68 -14.23 10.14
N MET A 26 6.72 -13.23 9.25
CA MET A 26 6.40 -13.41 7.83
C MET A 26 7.32 -14.43 7.15
N GLU A 27 8.63 -14.32 7.36
CA GLU A 27 9.62 -15.25 6.81
C GLU A 27 9.42 -16.69 7.33
N ALA A 28 8.95 -16.81 8.58
CA ALA A 28 8.58 -18.09 9.18
C ALA A 28 7.20 -18.62 8.73
N GLY A 29 6.42 -17.83 7.99
CA GLY A 29 5.07 -18.16 7.57
C GLY A 29 4.00 -18.04 8.67
N ASP A 30 4.34 -17.46 9.83
CA ASP A 30 3.40 -17.20 10.91
C ASP A 30 2.71 -15.85 10.71
N ILE A 31 1.68 -15.87 9.85
CA ILE A 31 0.92 -14.69 9.47
C ILE A 31 0.20 -14.06 10.67
N ALA A 32 -0.20 -14.86 11.66
CA ALA A 32 -0.90 -14.36 12.85
C ALA A 32 0.06 -13.59 13.77
N ALA A 33 1.26 -14.12 14.00
CA ALA A 33 2.29 -13.41 14.76
C ALA A 33 2.76 -12.15 14.01
N ALA A 34 2.92 -12.23 12.68
CA ALA A 34 3.27 -11.07 11.86
C ALA A 34 2.25 -9.93 12.00
N GLU A 35 0.96 -10.26 11.88
CA GLU A 35 -0.14 -9.29 12.06
C GLU A 35 -0.06 -8.64 13.45
N ALA A 36 0.07 -9.44 14.50
CA ALA A 36 0.13 -8.93 15.87
C ALA A 36 1.28 -7.92 16.03
N HIS A 37 2.47 -8.26 15.53
CA HIS A 37 3.63 -7.38 15.60
C HIS A 37 3.47 -6.09 14.78
N PHE A 38 2.92 -6.13 13.57
CA PHE A 38 2.68 -4.90 12.80
C PHE A 38 1.61 -4.00 13.45
N LEU A 39 0.57 -4.59 14.04
CA LEU A 39 -0.44 -3.82 14.79
C LEU A 39 0.12 -3.24 16.08
N ASP A 40 1.01 -3.95 16.78
CA ASP A 40 1.73 -3.41 17.95
C ASP A 40 2.63 -2.24 17.55
N ALA A 41 3.31 -2.32 16.40
CA ALA A 41 4.12 -1.22 15.87
C ALA A 41 3.26 0.03 15.61
N TRP A 42 2.08 -0.12 14.99
CA TRP A 42 1.11 0.96 14.81
C TRP A 42 0.58 1.52 16.15
N ALA A 43 0.35 0.64 17.12
CA ALA A 43 -0.16 1.02 18.44
C ALA A 43 0.82 1.90 19.21
N CYS A 44 2.13 1.73 19.00
CA CYS A 44 3.18 2.55 19.61
C CYS A 44 3.13 4.03 19.22
N ILE A 45 2.62 4.35 18.03
CA ILE A 45 2.58 5.73 17.51
C ILE A 45 1.63 6.57 18.39
N PRO A 46 2.06 7.71 18.97
CA PRO A 46 1.21 8.55 19.81
C PRO A 46 0.06 9.19 19.02
N ASP A 47 -1.00 9.58 19.73
CA ASP A 47 -2.06 10.41 19.14
C ASP A 47 -1.67 11.89 19.07
N PRO A 48 -2.04 12.61 18.00
CA PRO A 48 -2.74 12.11 16.81
C PRO A 48 -1.78 11.36 15.86
N LYS A 49 -2.04 10.07 15.60
CA LYS A 49 -1.12 9.19 14.86
C LYS A 49 -0.71 9.76 13.50
N LEU A 50 -1.66 10.27 12.72
CA LEU A 50 -1.42 10.78 11.37
C LEU A 50 -0.61 12.09 11.34
N GLY A 51 -0.32 12.70 12.49
CA GLY A 51 0.64 13.79 12.59
C GLY A 51 2.11 13.34 12.53
N HIS A 52 2.37 12.03 12.60
CA HIS A 52 3.70 11.44 12.59
C HIS A 52 4.03 10.79 11.24
N ASP A 53 5.22 11.05 10.68
CA ASP A 53 5.67 10.46 9.40
C ASP A 53 5.63 8.93 9.38
N HIS A 54 5.98 8.31 10.51
CA HIS A 54 5.97 6.86 10.64
C HIS A 54 4.58 6.26 10.47
N ALA A 55 3.50 7.02 10.71
CA ALA A 55 2.14 6.52 10.53
C ALA A 55 1.83 6.27 9.05
N ALA A 56 2.21 7.19 8.15
CA ALA A 56 1.98 7.02 6.72
C ALA A 56 2.68 5.76 6.19
N SER A 57 3.96 5.60 6.54
CA SER A 57 4.76 4.43 6.15
C SER A 57 4.22 3.13 6.74
N MET A 58 3.78 3.14 8.00
CA MET A 58 3.22 1.96 8.65
C MET A 58 1.87 1.55 8.04
N ALA A 59 1.02 2.52 7.68
CA ALA A 59 -0.26 2.23 7.02
C ALA A 59 -0.06 1.61 5.63
N VAL A 60 0.94 2.07 4.87
CA VAL A 60 1.34 1.44 3.59
C VAL A 60 1.82 0.01 3.81
N ALA A 61 2.69 -0.22 4.79
CA ALA A 61 3.19 -1.56 5.11
C ALA A 61 2.05 -2.52 5.48
N LEU A 62 1.10 -2.10 6.33
CA LEU A 62 -0.07 -2.89 6.70
C LEU A 62 -1.00 -3.14 5.51
N THR A 63 -1.17 -2.17 4.61
CA THR A 63 -1.93 -2.35 3.38
C THR A 63 -1.33 -3.47 2.52
N GLY A 64 -0.02 -3.44 2.29
CA GLY A 64 0.70 -4.48 1.55
C GLY A 64 0.59 -5.85 2.23
N PHE A 65 0.84 -5.90 3.54
CA PHE A 65 0.73 -7.12 4.35
C PHE A 65 -0.65 -7.78 4.21
N TYR A 66 -1.74 -7.04 4.40
CA TYR A 66 -3.08 -7.60 4.32
C TYR A 66 -3.47 -8.01 2.90
N ARG A 67 -3.03 -7.27 1.88
CA ARG A 67 -3.22 -7.64 0.47
C ARG A 67 -2.53 -8.98 0.20
N ASP A 68 -1.28 -9.13 0.61
CA ASP A 68 -0.47 -10.33 0.35
C ASP A 68 -1.01 -11.55 1.13
N ALA A 69 -1.58 -11.32 2.31
CA ALA A 69 -2.32 -12.33 3.08
C ALA A 69 -3.72 -12.66 2.52
N GLY A 70 -4.15 -12.04 1.41
CA GLY A 70 -5.46 -12.24 0.79
C GLY A 70 -6.63 -11.65 1.58
N ARG A 71 -6.37 -10.79 2.58
CA ARG A 71 -7.36 -10.16 3.46
C ARG A 71 -7.74 -8.78 2.93
N ILE A 72 -8.38 -8.77 1.76
CA ILE A 72 -8.59 -7.57 0.95
C ILE A 72 -9.41 -6.49 1.68
N ASP A 73 -10.44 -6.88 2.44
CA ASP A 73 -11.22 -5.95 3.27
C ASP A 73 -10.37 -5.17 4.28
N GLN A 74 -9.33 -5.80 4.83
CA GLN A 74 -8.40 -5.14 5.76
C GLN A 74 -7.42 -4.25 4.99
N ALA A 75 -6.92 -4.73 3.85
CA ALA A 75 -6.04 -3.94 2.98
C ALA A 75 -6.72 -2.62 2.57
N GLY A 76 -7.99 -2.66 2.17
CA GLY A 76 -8.75 -1.45 1.81
C GLY A 76 -8.90 -0.45 2.96
N LYS A 77 -9.07 -0.93 4.21
CA LYS A 77 -9.14 -0.06 5.39
C LYS A 77 -7.81 0.64 5.64
N TRP A 78 -6.70 -0.09 5.57
CA TRP A 78 -5.36 0.47 5.77
C TRP A 78 -4.95 1.39 4.62
N LEU A 79 -5.39 1.11 3.40
CA LEU A 79 -5.15 1.98 2.24
C LEU A 79 -5.82 3.35 2.43
N ALA A 80 -7.05 3.38 2.97
CA ALA A 80 -7.73 4.63 3.27
C ALA A 80 -6.94 5.46 4.30
N ILE A 81 -6.40 4.81 5.34
CA ILE A 81 -5.54 5.45 6.34
C ILE A 81 -4.24 5.97 5.71
N ALA A 82 -3.60 5.18 4.84
CA ALA A 82 -2.37 5.59 4.15
C ALA A 82 -2.61 6.84 3.27
N ARG A 83 -3.70 6.86 2.51
CA ARG A 83 -4.09 8.02 1.68
C ARG A 83 -4.41 9.26 2.51
N GLU A 84 -5.07 9.09 3.65
CA GLU A 84 -5.29 10.20 4.58
C GLU A 84 -3.96 10.76 5.12
N ALA A 85 -3.01 9.88 5.44
CA ALA A 85 -1.71 10.26 5.99
C ALA A 85 -0.82 11.02 4.99
N TYR A 86 -0.75 10.55 3.73
CA TYR A 86 0.03 11.23 2.67
C TYR A 86 -0.68 12.46 2.11
N GLY A 87 -2.00 12.56 2.24
CA GLY A 87 -2.78 13.66 1.72
C GLY A 87 -3.01 13.57 0.20
N PRO A 88 -3.27 14.69 -0.48
CA PRO A 88 -3.80 14.70 -1.85
C PRO A 88 -2.83 14.24 -2.94
N ASP A 89 -1.53 14.21 -2.65
CA ASP A 89 -0.47 13.85 -3.60
C ASP A 89 0.33 12.62 -3.11
N PRO A 90 -0.30 11.44 -3.00
CA PRO A 90 0.41 10.22 -2.63
C PRO A 90 1.48 9.90 -3.67
N ASP A 91 2.58 9.30 -3.20
CA ASP A 91 3.67 8.91 -4.09
C ASP A 91 3.25 7.78 -5.05
N PRO A 92 3.98 7.59 -6.16
CA PRO A 92 3.64 6.59 -7.16
C PRO A 92 3.59 5.15 -6.65
N ASP A 93 4.38 4.81 -5.64
CA ASP A 93 4.45 3.45 -5.09
C ASP A 93 3.21 3.18 -4.23
N THR A 94 2.76 4.17 -3.46
CA THR A 94 1.48 4.11 -2.74
C THR A 94 0.28 3.97 -3.69
N GLU A 95 0.25 4.70 -4.79
CA GLU A 95 -0.83 4.55 -5.79
C GLU A 95 -0.73 3.23 -6.54
N PHE A 96 0.48 2.72 -6.79
CA PHE A 96 0.64 1.38 -7.36
C PHE A 96 0.08 0.32 -6.41
N LEU A 97 0.43 0.39 -5.12
CA LEU A 97 -0.14 -0.47 -4.08
C LEU A 97 -1.68 -0.38 -4.08
N ALA A 98 -2.25 0.82 -4.16
CA ALA A 98 -3.70 1.00 -4.26
C ALA A 98 -4.31 0.24 -5.45
N ALA A 99 -3.71 0.35 -6.63
CA ALA A 99 -4.14 -0.38 -7.82
C ALA A 99 -4.07 -1.90 -7.63
N THR A 100 -3.04 -2.41 -6.94
CA THR A 100 -2.94 -3.85 -6.63
C THR A 100 -4.01 -4.33 -5.65
N VAL A 101 -4.44 -3.49 -4.70
CA VAL A 101 -5.55 -3.79 -3.79
C VAL A 101 -6.87 -3.88 -4.56
N HIS A 102 -7.17 -2.88 -5.40
CA HIS A 102 -8.35 -2.90 -6.27
C HIS A 102 -8.34 -4.10 -7.22
N PHE A 103 -7.18 -4.43 -7.80
CA PHE A 103 -7.02 -5.61 -8.64
C PHE A 103 -7.35 -6.90 -7.87
N ALA A 104 -6.83 -7.05 -6.64
CA ALA A 104 -7.10 -8.20 -5.79
C ALA A 104 -8.57 -8.28 -5.32
N ALA A 105 -9.25 -7.14 -5.21
CA ALA A 105 -10.68 -7.05 -4.93
C ALA A 105 -11.57 -7.41 -6.13
N GLY A 106 -11.00 -7.51 -7.34
CA GLY A 106 -11.78 -7.65 -8.58
C GLY A 106 -12.41 -6.34 -9.07
N GLU A 107 -12.01 -5.21 -8.48
CA GLU A 107 -12.42 -3.85 -8.85
C GLU A 107 -11.58 -3.39 -10.05
N GLU A 108 -11.79 -4.06 -11.19
CA GLU A 108 -10.93 -3.93 -12.37
C GLU A 108 -10.96 -2.54 -13.00
N ASP A 109 -12.07 -1.81 -12.87
CA ASP A 109 -12.23 -0.48 -13.46
C ASP A 109 -11.34 0.51 -12.69
N GLU A 110 -11.42 0.50 -11.36
CA GLU A 110 -10.62 1.28 -10.43
C GLU A 110 -9.12 0.94 -10.55
N ALA A 111 -8.78 -0.35 -10.55
CA ALA A 111 -7.39 -0.80 -10.73
C ALA A 111 -6.82 -0.30 -12.06
N PHE A 112 -7.60 -0.40 -13.14
CA PHE A 112 -7.17 0.05 -14.47
C PHE A 112 -6.94 1.55 -14.53
N ASP A 113 -7.84 2.36 -13.96
CA ASP A 113 -7.72 3.81 -14.03
C ASP A 113 -6.46 4.31 -13.30
N ILE A 114 -6.13 3.72 -12.16
CA ILE A 114 -4.90 4.05 -11.42
C ILE A 114 -3.66 3.55 -12.19
N PHE A 115 -3.66 2.29 -12.67
CA PHE A 115 -2.56 1.79 -13.50
C PHE A 115 -2.35 2.61 -14.77
N ASP A 116 -3.42 3.12 -15.41
CA ASP A 116 -3.32 3.97 -16.59
C ASP A 116 -2.69 5.33 -16.27
N ALA A 117 -3.05 5.94 -15.13
CA ALA A 117 -2.42 7.18 -14.67
C ALA A 117 -0.91 6.98 -14.47
N LEU A 118 -0.51 5.94 -13.74
CA LEU A 118 0.89 5.59 -13.50
C LEU A 118 1.64 5.27 -14.80
N TYR A 119 1.04 4.48 -15.69
CA TYR A 119 1.66 4.12 -16.96
C TYR A 119 1.84 5.32 -17.90
N ARG A 120 0.89 6.27 -17.92
CA ARG A 120 1.02 7.49 -18.73
C ARG A 120 2.21 8.34 -18.28
N GLN A 121 2.44 8.43 -16.97
CA GLN A 121 3.50 9.25 -16.40
C GLN A 121 4.86 8.55 -16.41
N TYR A 122 4.91 7.29 -15.99
CA TYR A 122 6.15 6.56 -15.72
C TYR A 122 6.41 5.38 -16.67
N ARG A 123 5.49 5.13 -17.62
CA ARG A 123 5.56 4.00 -18.55
C ARG A 123 5.57 2.68 -17.78
N LYS A 124 6.44 1.74 -18.19
CA LYS A 124 6.56 0.43 -17.55
C LYS A 124 7.29 0.46 -16.21
N ARG A 125 7.91 1.58 -15.82
CA ARG A 125 8.80 1.66 -14.64
C ARG A 125 8.15 1.17 -13.35
N PRO A 126 6.91 1.56 -12.99
CA PRO A 126 6.26 1.09 -11.76
C PRO A 126 5.98 -0.42 -11.74
N PHE A 127 6.02 -1.10 -12.89
CA PHE A 127 5.68 -2.53 -13.00
C PHE A 127 6.92 -3.44 -13.04
N GLN A 128 8.15 -2.91 -13.04
CA GLN A 128 9.35 -3.70 -13.41
C GLN A 128 9.74 -4.77 -12.39
N GLU A 129 9.47 -4.53 -11.11
CA GLU A 129 9.84 -5.43 -10.00
C GLU A 129 8.59 -6.07 -9.35
N GLU A 130 7.43 -5.85 -9.97
CA GLU A 130 6.13 -6.25 -9.48
C GLU A 130 5.65 -7.55 -10.16
N ASP A 131 4.56 -8.11 -9.66
CA ASP A 131 3.94 -9.28 -10.28
C ASP A 131 3.57 -8.97 -11.75
N PRO A 132 4.07 -9.74 -12.73
CA PRO A 132 3.81 -9.51 -14.16
C PRO A 132 2.33 -9.45 -14.52
N ARG A 133 1.46 -10.09 -13.72
CA ARG A 133 0.00 -10.09 -13.92
C ARG A 133 -0.58 -8.67 -13.92
N TYR A 134 -0.01 -7.73 -13.18
CA TYR A 134 -0.51 -6.35 -13.16
C TYR A 134 -0.27 -5.64 -14.49
N LEU A 135 0.94 -5.79 -15.06
CA LEU A 135 1.25 -5.20 -16.37
C LEU A 135 0.44 -5.88 -17.48
N ASP A 136 0.31 -7.20 -17.43
CA ASP A 136 -0.48 -7.96 -18.41
C ASP A 136 -1.94 -7.55 -18.38
N PHE A 137 -2.54 -7.46 -17.19
CA PHE A 137 -3.89 -6.94 -16.98
C PHE A 137 -4.07 -5.56 -17.64
N TYR A 138 -3.18 -4.61 -17.30
CA TYR A 138 -3.24 -3.26 -17.84
C TYR A 138 -3.15 -3.24 -19.37
N LEU A 139 -2.17 -3.94 -19.96
CA LEU A 139 -1.95 -3.93 -21.41
C LEU A 139 -3.10 -4.55 -22.19
N VAL A 140 -3.66 -5.67 -21.70
CA VAL A 140 -4.83 -6.32 -22.30
C VAL A 140 -6.02 -5.35 -22.31
N ARG A 141 -6.29 -4.68 -21.19
CA ARG A 141 -7.43 -3.77 -21.05
C ARG A 141 -7.24 -2.48 -21.86
N ALA A 142 -6.03 -1.92 -21.88
CA ALA A 142 -5.69 -0.75 -22.69
C ALA A 142 -5.84 -1.03 -24.19
N ALA A 143 -5.46 -2.23 -24.66
CA ALA A 143 -5.66 -2.64 -26.06
C ALA A 143 -7.15 -2.72 -26.42
N ARG A 144 -7.98 -3.34 -25.55
CA ARG A 144 -9.43 -3.44 -25.74
C ARG A 144 -10.10 -2.06 -25.84
N ARG A 145 -9.70 -1.11 -24.99
CA ARG A 145 -10.20 0.27 -25.02
C ARG A 145 -9.88 0.97 -26.34
N LYS A 146 -8.70 0.75 -26.92
CA LYS A 146 -8.31 1.31 -28.24
C LYS A 146 -9.07 0.68 -29.40
N SER A 147 -9.44 -0.60 -29.29
CA SER A 147 -10.19 -1.30 -30.34
C SER A 147 -11.69 -1.02 -30.35
N ARG A 148 -12.23 -0.30 -29.35
CA ARG A 148 -13.66 0.02 -29.29
C ARG A 148 -13.92 1.27 -30.14
N PRO A 149 -14.64 1.18 -31.28
CA PRO A 149 -14.98 2.36 -32.06
C PRO A 149 -15.84 3.29 -31.22
N VAL A 150 -15.56 4.60 -31.28
CA VAL A 150 -16.45 5.62 -30.73
C VAL A 150 -17.71 5.59 -31.59
N ALA A 151 -18.82 5.16 -31.00
CA ALA A 151 -20.15 5.24 -31.61
C ALA A 151 -20.66 6.68 -31.58
#